data_AF-A0A395Y9H2-F1
#
_entry.id   AF-A0A395Y9H2-F1
#
_cell.length_a   1.000
_cell.length_b   1.000
_cell.length_c   1.000
_cell.angle_alpha   90.00
_cell.angle_beta   90.00
_cell.angle_gamma   90.00
#
_symmetry.space_group_name_H-M   'P 1'
#
loop_
_entity.id
_entity.type
_entity.pdbx_description
1 polymer ?
#
loop_
_entity_poly.entity_id
_entity_poly.type
_entity_poly.pdbx_seq_one_letter_code
_entity_poly.pdbx_strand_id
1 'polypeptide(L)'
;MNAKIYEYDTKVYRTKITITAIFCIFILAYSLFSIFTTNVPALWVVAAVVAGYFVWETFVSIANPSKVEVSDQGITFSAYHKSHHYDWNEVKRFKCKPLASGTKMFVRINEAGIFRGRYWVNCYYFNDGNELFQYLFHKEVEIDPEGLKARAVRGSEETKSIKRGRARRK
;
A
#
# COMPACT_ATOMS: atom_id res chain seq x y z
N MET A 1 22.32 -9.53 -9.29
CA MET A 1 21.16 -9.18 -8.44
C MET A 1 20.16 -8.46 -9.31
N ASN A 2 19.05 -9.10 -9.64
CA ASN A 2 18.04 -8.49 -10.51
C ASN A 2 16.92 -7.94 -9.64
N ALA A 3 16.92 -6.63 -9.42
CA ALA A 3 15.77 -5.95 -8.82
C ALA A 3 14.65 -5.86 -9.87
N LYS A 4 13.43 -6.26 -9.48
CA LYS A 4 12.24 -6.11 -10.33
C LYS A 4 11.53 -4.82 -9.94
N ILE A 5 11.25 -4.00 -10.94
CA ILE A 5 10.63 -2.69 -10.78
C ILE A 5 9.20 -2.75 -11.29
N TYR A 6 8.26 -2.37 -10.42
CA TYR A 6 6.86 -2.19 -10.75
C TYR A 6 6.55 -0.70 -10.76
N GLU A 7 6.01 -0.21 -11.87
CA GLU A 7 5.65 1.19 -12.05
C GLU A 7 4.15 1.36 -12.21
N TYR A 8 3.59 2.30 -11.45
CA TYR A 8 2.19 2.70 -11.54
C TYR A 8 1.99 3.50 -12.82
N ASP A 9 0.90 3.26 -13.56
CA ASP A 9 0.48 4.09 -14.70
C ASP A 9 0.51 5.58 -14.34
N THR A 10 1.46 6.30 -14.97
CA THR A 10 1.73 7.70 -14.67
C THR A 10 0.52 8.61 -14.89
N LYS A 11 -0.30 8.33 -15.92
CA LYS A 11 -1.49 9.15 -16.22
C LYS A 11 -2.55 8.94 -15.14
N VAL A 12 -2.80 7.69 -14.77
CA VAL A 12 -3.77 7.35 -13.72
C VAL A 12 -3.30 7.87 -12.37
N TYR A 13 -2.02 7.68 -12.03
CA TYR A 13 -1.43 8.16 -10.78
C TYR A 13 -1.58 9.68 -10.66
N ARG A 14 -1.25 10.42 -11.72
CA ARG A 14 -1.40 11.88 -11.77
C ARG A 14 -2.85 12.30 -11.53
N THR A 15 -3.81 11.69 -12.23
CA THR A 15 -5.22 12.09 -12.14
C THR A 15 -5.87 11.70 -10.83
N LYS A 16 -5.63 10.48 -10.34
CA LYS A 16 -6.32 9.95 -9.16
C LYS A 16 -5.68 10.37 -7.84
N ILE A 17 -4.36 10.50 -7.81
CA ILE A 17 -3.60 10.74 -6.58
C ILE A 17 -3.10 12.17 -6.56
N THR A 18 -2.30 12.58 -7.56
CA THR A 18 -1.66 13.90 -7.53
C THR A 18 -2.67 15.05 -7.60
N ILE A 19 -3.60 15.02 -8.56
CA ILE A 19 -4.61 16.10 -8.71
C ILE A 19 -5.52 16.17 -7.48
N THR A 20 -5.97 15.04 -6.96
CA THR A 20 -6.77 14.97 -5.73
C THR A 20 -6.02 15.60 -4.55
N ALA A 21 -4.73 15.28 -4.39
CA ALA A 21 -3.93 15.84 -3.30
C ALA A 21 -3.68 17.35 -3.47
N ILE A 22 -3.46 17.82 -4.70
CA ILE A 22 -3.37 19.26 -5.01
C ILE A 22 -4.69 19.97 -4.67
N PHE A 23 -5.83 19.37 -5.01
CA PHE A 23 -7.14 19.91 -4.63
C PHE A 23 -7.28 20.00 -3.11
N CYS A 24 -6.83 18.99 -2.36
CA CYS A 24 -6.79 19.04 -0.90
C CYS A 24 -5.84 20.12 -0.37
N ILE A 25 -4.75 20.47 -1.05
CA ILE A 25 -3.90 21.61 -0.66
C ILE A 25 -4.70 22.92 -0.74
N PHE A 26 -5.48 23.13 -1.81
CA PHE A 26 -6.33 24.32 -1.91
C PHE A 26 -7.40 24.37 -0.82
N ILE A 27 -8.06 23.23 -0.55
CA ILE A 27 -9.02 23.14 0.56
C ILE A 27 -8.34 23.45 1.89
N LEU A 28 -7.16 22.90 2.14
CA LEU A 28 -6.41 23.14 3.37
C LEU A 28 -6.10 24.62 3.54
N ALA A 29 -5.54 25.27 2.50
CA ALA A 29 -5.23 26.69 2.54
C ALA A 29 -6.47 27.56 2.79
N TYR A 30 -7.56 27.29 2.06
CA TYR A 30 -8.81 28.01 2.23
C TYR A 30 -9.44 27.78 3.61
N SER A 31 -9.38 26.55 4.12
CA SER A 31 -9.89 26.21 5.45
C SER A 31 -9.11 26.95 6.54
N LEU A 32 -7.77 26.99 6.45
CA LEU A 32 -6.93 27.72 7.39
C LEU A 32 -7.24 29.22 7.40
N PHE A 33 -7.48 29.82 6.23
CA PHE A 33 -7.93 31.21 6.13
C PHE A 33 -9.32 31.41 6.76
N SER A 34 -10.26 30.51 6.46
CA SER A 34 -11.66 30.59 6.88
C SER A 34 -11.88 30.40 8.38
N ILE A 35 -10.95 29.76 9.08
CA ILE A 35 -10.96 29.67 10.55
C ILE A 35 -10.97 31.05 11.20
N PHE A 36 -10.32 32.06 10.60
CA PHE A 36 -10.19 33.38 11.18
C PHE A 36 -11.16 34.43 10.61
N THR A 37 -11.86 34.11 9.51
CA THR A 37 -12.67 35.09 8.77
C THR A 37 -14.17 34.77 8.74
N THR A 38 -14.58 33.60 9.24
CA THR A 38 -15.98 33.15 9.20
C THR A 38 -16.55 32.90 10.60
N ASN A 39 -17.88 32.92 10.70
CA ASN A 39 -18.61 32.71 11.96
C ASN A 39 -18.71 31.23 12.38
N VAL A 40 -18.16 30.29 11.60
CA VAL A 40 -18.23 28.84 11.85
C VAL A 40 -16.84 28.17 11.86
N PRO A 41 -15.89 28.64 12.70
CA PRO A 41 -14.50 28.19 12.67
C PRO A 41 -14.35 26.68 12.91
N ALA A 42 -15.20 26.08 13.73
CA ALA A 42 -15.16 24.64 14.03
C ALA A 42 -15.30 23.77 12.78
N LEU A 43 -16.15 24.15 11.82
CA LEU A 43 -16.31 23.43 10.55
C LEU A 43 -15.01 23.44 9.74
N TRP A 44 -14.35 24.60 9.67
CA TRP A 44 -13.10 24.77 8.92
C TRP A 44 -11.92 24.06 9.56
N VAL A 45 -11.89 23.93 10.89
CA VAL A 45 -10.92 23.07 11.58
C VAL A 45 -11.05 21.62 11.11
N VAL A 46 -12.27 21.08 11.06
CA VAL A 46 -12.52 19.70 10.59
C VAL A 46 -12.06 19.55 9.14
N ALA A 47 -12.43 20.50 8.26
CA ALA A 47 -12.01 20.49 6.87
C ALA A 47 -10.47 20.53 6.72
N ALA A 48 -9.79 21.37 7.50
CA ALA A 48 -8.35 21.48 7.52
C ALA A 48 -7.67 20.17 7.98
N VAL A 49 -8.21 19.51 9.01
CA VAL A 49 -7.67 18.22 9.49
C VAL A 49 -7.80 17.14 8.41
N VAL A 50 -8.95 17.00 7.79
CA VAL A 50 -9.17 15.97 6.76
C VAL A 50 -8.31 16.22 5.52
N ALA A 51 -8.29 17.46 5.02
CA ALA A 51 -7.48 17.84 3.88
C ALA A 51 -5.98 17.70 4.17
N GLY A 52 -5.54 18.17 5.35
CA GLY A 52 -4.17 18.05 5.82
C GLY A 52 -3.72 16.60 5.97
N TYR A 53 -4.58 15.72 6.48
CA TYR A 53 -4.30 14.30 6.55
C TYR A 53 -4.09 13.69 5.16
N PHE A 54 -4.92 14.02 4.18
CA PHE A 54 -4.77 13.50 2.81
C PHE A 54 -3.47 14.00 2.16
N VAL A 55 -3.16 15.30 2.29
CA VAL A 55 -1.91 15.89 1.80
C VAL A 55 -0.69 15.22 2.45
N TRP A 56 -0.75 15.01 3.77
CA TRP A 56 0.28 14.30 4.52
C TRP A 56 0.45 12.86 4.01
N GLU A 57 -0.65 12.14 3.85
CA GLU A 57 -0.65 10.76 3.37
C GLU A 57 0.05 10.65 2.00
N THR A 58 -0.28 11.56 1.07
CA THR A 58 0.26 11.55 -0.30
C THR A 58 1.72 12.00 -0.38
N PHE A 59 2.09 13.16 0.16
CA PHE A 59 3.41 13.76 -0.07
C PHE A 59 4.41 13.51 1.05
N VAL A 60 3.94 13.39 2.30
CA VAL A 60 4.82 13.19 3.45
C VAL A 60 5.09 11.70 3.64
N SER A 61 4.04 10.90 3.77
CA SER A 61 4.20 9.47 4.07
C SER A 61 4.38 8.57 2.84
N ILE A 62 4.09 9.11 1.64
CA ILE A 62 4.05 8.38 0.37
C ILE A 62 3.25 7.08 0.45
N ALA A 63 2.10 7.11 1.14
CA ALA A 63 1.31 5.91 1.39
C ALA A 63 0.71 5.32 0.11
N ASN A 64 0.63 6.08 -0.99
CA ASN A 64 0.27 5.57 -2.30
C ASN A 64 1.53 5.63 -3.17
N PRO A 65 2.38 4.59 -3.20
CA PRO A 65 3.62 4.62 -3.96
C PRO A 65 3.34 4.63 -5.48
N SER A 66 4.14 5.39 -6.24
CA SER A 66 4.12 5.34 -7.71
C SER A 66 5.04 4.26 -8.27
N LYS A 67 6.00 3.79 -7.45
CA LYS A 67 6.96 2.74 -7.81
C LYS A 67 7.19 1.82 -6.63
N VAL A 68 7.22 0.52 -6.91
CA VAL A 68 7.64 -0.52 -5.96
C VAL A 68 8.78 -1.30 -6.59
N GLU A 69 9.90 -1.39 -5.89
CA GLU A 69 11.06 -2.16 -6.33
C GLU A 69 11.28 -3.30 -5.33
N VAL A 70 11.46 -4.51 -5.83
CA VAL A 70 11.69 -5.71 -5.03
C VAL A 70 12.97 -6.40 -5.46
N SER A 71 13.74 -6.86 -4.49
CA SER A 71 14.95 -7.65 -4.70
C SER A 71 15.11 -8.68 -3.60
N ASP A 72 16.16 -9.50 -3.71
CA ASP A 72 16.54 -10.46 -2.68
C ASP A 72 17.00 -9.78 -1.37
N GLN A 73 17.43 -8.52 -1.44
CA GLN A 73 17.86 -7.75 -0.27
C GLN A 73 16.71 -7.04 0.44
N GLY A 74 15.71 -6.56 -0.31
CA GLY A 74 14.68 -5.73 0.28
C GLY A 74 13.59 -5.28 -0.66
N ILE A 75 12.75 -4.38 -0.15
CA ILE A 75 11.68 -3.71 -0.86
C ILE A 75 11.76 -2.20 -0.70
N THR A 76 11.55 -1.48 -1.79
CA THR A 76 11.55 -0.02 -1.80
C THR A 76 10.22 0.51 -2.33
N PHE A 77 9.59 1.39 -1.57
CA PHE A 77 8.40 2.13 -1.98
C PHE A 77 8.79 3.57 -2.30
N SER A 78 8.43 4.08 -3.48
CA SER A 78 8.83 5.42 -3.90
C SER A 78 7.66 6.22 -4.46
N ALA A 79 7.66 7.53 -4.20
CA ALA A 79 6.82 8.52 -4.87
C ALA A 79 7.43 9.93 -4.70
N TYR A 80 7.22 10.82 -5.67
CA TYR A 80 7.60 12.25 -5.59
C TYR A 80 9.05 12.49 -5.08
N HIS A 81 10.04 11.77 -5.62
CA HIS A 81 11.47 11.82 -5.24
C HIS A 81 11.82 11.34 -3.83
N LYS A 82 10.85 10.78 -3.09
CA LYS A 82 11.06 10.13 -1.81
C LYS A 82 10.99 8.61 -1.96
N SER A 83 11.83 7.92 -1.21
CA SER A 83 11.89 6.46 -1.19
C SER A 83 12.00 5.93 0.23
N HIS A 84 11.27 4.86 0.52
CA HIS A 84 11.31 4.12 1.78
C HIS A 84 11.80 2.70 1.49
N HIS A 85 13.09 2.44 1.74
CA HIS A 85 13.71 1.12 1.60
C HIS A 85 13.66 0.32 2.90
N TYR A 86 13.39 -0.98 2.79
CA TYR A 86 13.39 -1.93 3.90
C TYR A 86 14.22 -3.15 3.50
N ASP A 87 15.29 -3.42 4.24
CA ASP A 87 16.06 -4.66 4.11
C ASP A 87 15.27 -5.81 4.74
N TRP A 88 15.19 -6.96 4.07
CA TRP A 88 14.45 -8.11 4.56
C TRP A 88 14.99 -8.63 5.89
N ASN A 89 16.29 -8.46 6.17
CA ASN A 89 16.90 -8.87 7.44
C ASN A 89 16.43 -8.00 8.62
N GLU A 90 15.93 -6.80 8.37
CA GLU A 90 15.45 -5.86 9.40
C GLU A 90 13.92 -5.87 9.55
N VAL A 91 13.20 -6.53 8.63
CA VAL A 91 11.74 -6.61 8.64
C VAL A 91 11.29 -7.69 9.63
N LYS A 92 10.80 -7.26 10.79
CA LYS A 92 10.25 -8.15 11.83
C LYS A 92 8.77 -8.46 11.62
N ARG A 93 8.03 -7.56 10.97
CA ARG A 93 6.60 -7.73 10.70
C ARG A 93 6.28 -7.22 9.30
N PHE A 94 5.69 -8.06 8.48
CA PHE A 94 5.24 -7.70 7.13
C PHE A 94 3.81 -8.19 6.94
N LYS A 95 2.85 -7.27 6.92
CA LYS A 95 1.42 -7.61 6.81
C LYS A 95 0.83 -7.01 5.54
N CYS A 96 0.17 -7.85 4.75
CA CYS A 96 -0.41 -7.52 3.46
C CYS A 96 -1.89 -7.88 3.48
N LYS A 97 -2.76 -6.89 3.64
CA LYS A 97 -4.20 -7.11 3.60
C LYS A 97 -4.74 -6.88 2.19
N PRO A 98 -5.21 -7.91 1.47
CA PRO A 98 -5.84 -7.72 0.18
C PRO A 98 -7.21 -7.05 0.36
N LEU A 99 -7.54 -6.16 -0.57
CA LEU A 99 -8.78 -5.39 -0.63
C LEU A 99 -9.34 -5.44 -2.07
N ALA A 100 -10.62 -5.10 -2.22
CA ALA A 100 -11.30 -4.92 -3.51
C ALA A 100 -11.00 -6.05 -4.52
N SER A 101 -11.44 -7.27 -4.20
CA SER A 101 -11.30 -8.45 -5.06
C SER A 101 -9.86 -8.79 -5.49
N GLY A 102 -8.85 -8.46 -4.66
CA GLY A 102 -7.45 -8.83 -4.92
C GLY A 102 -6.69 -7.88 -5.85
N THR A 103 -7.20 -6.67 -6.05
CA THR A 103 -6.56 -5.66 -6.92
C THR A 103 -5.77 -4.60 -6.14
N LYS A 104 -6.11 -4.42 -4.86
CA LYS A 104 -5.47 -3.46 -3.97
C LYS A 104 -4.90 -4.20 -2.76
N MET A 105 -3.70 -3.85 -2.36
CA MET A 105 -3.01 -4.40 -1.19
C MET A 105 -2.74 -3.28 -0.20
N PHE A 106 -3.11 -3.48 1.06
CA PHE A 106 -2.64 -2.63 2.15
C PHE A 106 -1.46 -3.31 2.85
N VAL A 107 -0.28 -2.73 2.66
CA VAL A 107 0.99 -3.24 3.18
C VAL A 107 1.37 -2.45 4.44
N ARG A 108 1.69 -3.18 5.50
CA ARG A 108 2.24 -2.64 6.75
C ARG A 108 3.56 -3.32 7.07
N ILE A 109 4.57 -2.51 7.37
CA ILE A 109 5.93 -2.98 7.67
C ILE A 109 6.32 -2.50 9.07
N ASN A 110 6.81 -3.43 9.89
CA ASN A 110 7.17 -3.23 11.29
C ASN A 110 6.03 -2.56 12.09
N GLU A 111 6.33 -1.56 12.93
CA GLU A 111 5.31 -0.86 13.72
C GLU A 111 4.55 0.22 12.93
N ALA A 112 4.95 0.47 11.67
CA ALA A 112 4.26 1.33 10.71
C ALA A 112 3.82 2.70 11.30
N GLY A 113 4.72 3.70 11.23
CA GLY A 113 4.51 5.02 11.81
C GLY A 113 3.72 5.99 10.93
N ILE A 114 3.63 7.25 11.39
CA ILE A 114 2.94 8.33 10.66
C ILE A 114 3.69 8.78 9.39
N PHE A 115 4.99 8.53 9.30
CA PHE A 115 5.86 8.93 8.18
C PHE A 115 6.13 7.83 7.16
N ARG A 116 6.09 6.55 7.56
CA ARG A 116 6.39 5.42 6.65
C ARG A 116 5.88 4.10 7.19
N GLY A 117 5.85 3.10 6.32
CA GLY A 117 5.52 1.71 6.69
C GLY A 117 4.05 1.35 6.51
N ARG A 118 3.25 2.24 5.92
CA ARG A 118 1.84 2.01 5.56
C ARG A 118 1.68 2.34 4.09
N TYR A 119 1.29 1.37 3.27
CA TYR A 119 1.18 1.56 1.83
C TYR A 119 -0.10 0.95 1.27
N TRP A 120 -0.85 1.74 0.52
CA TRP A 120 -1.94 1.32 -0.35
C TRP A 120 -1.38 1.06 -1.75
N VAL A 121 -0.98 -0.17 -1.99
CA VAL A 121 -0.49 -0.59 -3.31
C VAL A 121 -1.69 -1.02 -4.15
N ASN A 122 -2.14 -0.16 -5.05
CA ASN A 122 -3.19 -0.53 -6.01
C ASN A 122 -2.58 -1.27 -7.19
N CYS A 123 -2.29 -2.56 -6.98
CA CYS A 123 -1.60 -3.42 -7.91
C CYS A 123 -2.22 -3.39 -9.33
N TYR A 124 -3.54 -3.22 -9.46
CA TYR A 124 -4.21 -3.14 -10.77
C TYR A 124 -3.63 -2.09 -11.73
N TYR A 125 -3.10 -0.98 -11.20
CA TYR A 125 -2.54 0.09 -12.04
C TYR A 125 -1.03 -0.01 -12.25
N PHE A 126 -0.38 -1.07 -11.78
CA PHE A 126 1.03 -1.33 -12.04
C PHE A 126 1.22 -2.17 -13.30
N ASN A 127 2.31 -1.93 -14.04
CA ASN A 127 2.67 -2.66 -15.27
C ASN A 127 2.62 -4.20 -15.14
N ASP A 128 3.06 -4.77 -14.01
CA ASP A 128 2.96 -6.20 -13.69
C ASP A 128 2.16 -6.43 -12.39
N GLY A 129 0.98 -5.82 -12.31
CA GLY A 129 0.16 -5.74 -11.10
C GLY A 129 -0.16 -7.07 -10.40
N ASN A 130 -0.57 -8.09 -11.15
CA ASN A 130 -0.89 -9.38 -10.56
C ASN A 130 0.36 -10.05 -9.95
N GLU A 131 1.51 -9.94 -10.62
CA GLU A 131 2.79 -10.44 -10.10
C GLU A 131 3.15 -9.74 -8.78
N LEU A 132 3.08 -8.40 -8.75
CA LEU A 132 3.32 -7.63 -7.53
C LEU A 132 2.36 -8.03 -6.40
N PHE A 133 1.08 -8.22 -6.70
CA PHE A 133 0.09 -8.65 -5.72
C PHE A 133 0.45 -10.01 -5.10
N GLN A 134 0.77 -11.00 -5.95
CA GLN A 134 1.16 -12.34 -5.49
C GLN A 134 2.46 -12.29 -4.71
N TYR A 135 3.46 -11.52 -5.19
CA TYR A 135 4.72 -11.31 -4.49
C TYR A 135 4.49 -10.82 -3.06
N LEU A 136 3.75 -9.72 -2.88
CA LEU A 136 3.46 -9.15 -1.56
C LEU A 136 2.69 -10.14 -0.68
N PHE A 137 1.74 -10.88 -1.26
CA PHE A 137 0.95 -11.87 -0.53
C PHE A 137 1.83 -13.02 -0.01
N HIS A 138 2.69 -13.58 -0.85
CA HIS A 138 3.57 -14.69 -0.49
C HIS A 138 4.70 -14.25 0.43
N LYS A 139 5.22 -13.03 0.27
CA LYS A 139 6.29 -12.51 1.14
C LYS A 139 5.87 -12.41 2.60
N GLU A 140 4.60 -12.09 2.89
CA GLU A 140 4.07 -12.17 4.26
C GLU A 140 4.09 -13.61 4.80
N VAL A 141 3.71 -14.60 3.98
CA VAL A 141 3.70 -16.01 4.39
C VAL A 141 5.13 -16.53 4.65
N GLU A 142 6.11 -16.05 3.89
CA GLU A 142 7.53 -16.36 4.09
C GLU A 142 8.07 -15.74 5.40
N ILE A 143 7.72 -14.48 5.67
CA ILE A 143 8.20 -13.74 6.85
C ILE A 143 7.49 -14.21 8.14
N ASP A 144 6.21 -14.57 8.07
CA ASP A 144 5.43 -15.10 9.19
C ASP A 144 4.79 -16.46 8.85
N PRO A 145 5.59 -17.54 8.83
CA PRO A 145 5.11 -18.88 8.49
C PRO A 145 4.07 -19.44 9.46
N GLU A 146 4.03 -18.94 10.69
CA GLU A 146 3.06 -19.35 11.70
C GLU A 146 1.82 -18.45 11.77
N GLY A 147 1.82 -17.37 10.98
CA GLY A 147 0.71 -16.45 10.88
C GLY A 147 -0.57 -17.11 10.36
N LEU A 148 -1.72 -16.51 10.71
CA LEU A 148 -3.04 -16.99 10.28
C LEU A 148 -3.15 -17.15 8.76
N LYS A 149 -2.55 -16.24 7.99
CA LYS A 149 -2.52 -16.32 6.53
C LYS A 149 -1.76 -17.56 6.06
N ALA A 150 -0.57 -17.80 6.58
CA ALA A 150 0.24 -18.97 6.23
C ALA A 150 -0.50 -20.28 6.52
N ARG A 151 -1.16 -20.37 7.69
CA ARG A 151 -2.00 -21.52 8.05
C ARG A 151 -3.17 -21.73 7.08
N ALA A 152 -3.85 -20.65 6.68
CA ALA A 152 -4.94 -20.73 5.72
C ALA A 152 -4.48 -21.19 4.33
N VAL A 153 -3.31 -20.71 3.86
CA VAL A 153 -2.70 -21.16 2.60
C VAL A 153 -2.40 -22.66 2.66
N ARG A 154 -1.69 -23.14 3.70
CA ARG A 154 -1.39 -24.56 3.89
C ARG A 154 -2.64 -25.44 3.86
N GLY A 155 -3.67 -25.10 4.65
CA GLY A 155 -4.92 -25.86 4.68
C GLY A 155 -5.65 -25.89 3.32
N SER A 156 -5.56 -24.81 2.54
CA SER A 156 -6.13 -24.75 1.20
C SER A 156 -5.39 -25.65 0.20
N GLU A 157 -4.06 -25.76 0.32
CA GLU A 157 -3.22 -26.62 -0.51
C GLU A 157 -3.42 -28.10 -0.20
N GLU A 158 -3.50 -28.46 1.08
CA GLU A 158 -3.86 -29.79 1.55
C GLU A 158 -5.24 -30.23 1.01
N THR A 159 -6.22 -29.33 1.07
CA THR A 159 -7.56 -29.61 0.54
C THR A 159 -7.54 -29.84 -0.98
N LYS A 160 -6.77 -29.02 -1.71
CA LYS A 160 -6.60 -29.18 -3.17
C LYS A 160 -5.90 -30.48 -3.53
N SER A 161 -4.86 -30.88 -2.79
CA SER A 161 -4.12 -32.12 -3.04
C SER A 161 -4.99 -33.36 -2.81
N ILE A 162 -5.78 -33.37 -1.73
CA ILE A 162 -6.76 -34.44 -1.44
C ILE A 162 -7.79 -34.57 -2.58
N LYS A 163 -8.36 -33.45 -3.04
CA LYS A 163 -9.32 -33.46 -4.16
C LYS A 163 -8.70 -34.00 -5.45
N ARG A 164 -7.47 -33.59 -5.79
CA ARG A 164 -6.74 -34.09 -6.96
C ARG A 164 -6.43 -35.59 -6.86
N GLY A 165 -6.03 -36.07 -5.68
CA GLY A 165 -5.80 -37.50 -5.43
C GLY A 165 -7.06 -38.34 -5.61
N ARG A 166 -8.23 -37.84 -5.18
CA ARG A 166 -9.52 -38.51 -5.40
C ARG A 166 -9.93 -38.51 -6.87
N ALA A 167 -9.70 -37.43 -7.60
CA ALA A 167 -10.03 -37.34 -9.03
C ALA A 167 -9.20 -38.29 -9.89
N ARG A 168 -7.93 -38.57 -9.53
CA ARG A 168 -7.06 -39.53 -10.24
C ARG A 168 -7.37 -41.00 -9.97
N ARG A 169 -8.18 -41.30 -8.96
CA ARG A 169 -8.60 -42.66 -8.59
C ARG A 169 -9.95 -43.07 -9.20
N LYS A 170 -10.60 -42.17 -9.94
CA LYS A 170 -11.80 -42.43 -10.75
C LYS A 170 -11.40 -42.48 -12.21
#